data_AF-A0A1F0FBF8-F1
#
_entry.id   AF-A0A1F0FBF8-F1
#
_cell.length_a   1.000
_cell.length_b   1.000
_cell.length_c   1.000
_cell.angle_alpha   90.00
_cell.angle_beta   90.00
_cell.angle_gamma   90.00
#
_symmetry.space_group_name_H-M   'P 1'
#
loop_
_entity.id
_entity.type
_entity.pdbx_description
1 polymer ?
#
loop_
_entity_poly.entity_id
_entity_poly.type
_entity_poly.pdbx_seq_one_letter_code
_entity_poly.pdbx_strand_id
1 'polypeptide(L)'
;MQKNKAAFFDIDGTLFRNSLLIEHYFLMTKDGILDKENWEENVKPLYQKYQDRKGPYEDYLDKASLLYQKNLKGIDKKTINIYAKKVIENNQSKIYRVTKNALEYHKKMGYKIFVISGSPDFLVRDFAKIYGADHTIATKYIFDDKDKFTGKILPMWDSKNKKKSIDFLTEKYNIDLENSHAYGDTNGDFSMFEKVGNAHAINPSYELIERLYNNKKLREKTKIHVERKDVNYTFLLSDLNVDFHQF
;
A
#
# COMPACT_ATOMS: atom_id res chain seq x y z
N MET A 1 19.92 -21.20 15.21
CA MET A 1 19.95 -20.77 13.78
C MET A 1 20.00 -19.26 13.75
N GLN A 2 20.81 -18.66 12.88
CA GLN A 2 20.81 -17.21 12.68
C GLN A 2 19.45 -16.77 12.12
N LYS A 3 18.83 -15.76 12.73
CA LYS A 3 17.56 -15.21 12.25
C LYS A 3 17.79 -14.34 11.01
N ASN A 4 16.85 -14.38 10.07
CA ASN A 4 16.88 -13.54 8.88
C ASN A 4 16.41 -12.13 9.23
N LYS A 5 16.91 -11.11 8.52
CA LYS A 5 16.37 -9.74 8.59
C LYS A 5 15.40 -9.52 7.44
N ALA A 6 14.40 -8.66 7.64
CA ALA A 6 13.40 -8.38 6.62
C ALA A 6 13.15 -6.88 6.44
N ALA A 7 12.65 -6.53 5.26
CA ALA A 7 12.08 -5.24 4.94
C ALA A 7 10.65 -5.45 4.43
N PHE A 8 9.69 -4.90 5.16
CA PHE A 8 8.27 -4.97 4.85
C PHE A 8 7.84 -3.68 4.17
N PHE A 9 7.14 -3.78 3.05
CA PHE A 9 6.69 -2.63 2.27
C PHE A 9 5.19 -2.69 2.04
N ASP A 10 4.48 -1.58 2.29
CA ASP A 10 3.23 -1.30 1.58
C ASP A 10 3.53 -0.95 0.10
N ILE A 11 2.50 -0.94 -0.75
CA ILE A 11 2.60 -0.52 -2.14
C ILE A 11 2.07 0.88 -2.34
N ASP A 12 0.78 1.11 -2.07
CA ASP A 12 0.06 2.26 -2.60
C ASP A 12 0.34 3.46 -1.71
N GLY A 13 0.97 4.52 -2.25
CA GLY A 13 1.46 5.65 -1.45
C GLY A 13 2.82 5.40 -0.80
N THR A 14 3.38 4.19 -0.91
CA THR A 14 4.66 3.79 -0.28
C THR A 14 5.73 3.38 -1.30
N LEU A 15 5.55 2.26 -2.02
CA LEU A 15 6.42 1.93 -3.15
C LEU A 15 5.93 2.68 -4.39
N PHE A 16 4.68 2.48 -4.75
CA PHE A 16 4.00 3.11 -5.86
C PHE A 16 3.44 4.47 -5.45
N ARG A 17 3.58 5.48 -6.30
CA ARG A 17 3.15 6.87 -5.99
C ARG A 17 1.64 7.08 -6.01
N ASN A 18 0.90 6.18 -6.64
CA ASN A 18 -0.57 6.22 -6.71
C ASN A 18 -1.14 4.95 -6.04
N SER A 19 -2.39 4.60 -6.38
CA SER A 19 -3.02 3.34 -5.96
C SER A 19 -3.24 2.42 -7.17
N LEU A 20 -2.76 1.17 -7.08
CA LEU A 20 -2.92 0.16 -8.12
C LEU A 20 -4.39 -0.16 -8.39
N LEU A 21 -5.22 -0.25 -7.34
CA LEU A 21 -6.66 -0.47 -7.46
C LEU A 21 -7.31 0.66 -8.26
N ILE A 22 -6.97 1.91 -7.95
CA ILE A 22 -7.52 3.08 -8.63
C ILE A 22 -7.12 3.11 -10.11
N GLU A 23 -5.84 2.89 -10.42
CA GLU A 23 -5.35 2.88 -11.80
C GLU A 23 -6.05 1.77 -12.63
N HIS A 24 -6.30 0.61 -12.01
CA HIS A 24 -7.03 -0.47 -12.63
C HIS A 24 -8.50 -0.16 -12.84
N TYR A 25 -9.17 0.40 -11.83
CA TYR A 25 -10.55 0.84 -11.95
C TYR A 25 -10.69 1.87 -13.07
N PHE A 26 -9.86 2.92 -13.05
CA PHE A 26 -9.90 3.98 -14.04
C PHE A 26 -9.68 3.45 -15.46
N LEU A 27 -8.69 2.57 -15.68
CA LEU A 27 -8.40 2.02 -17.00
C LEU A 27 -9.56 1.16 -17.53
N MET A 28 -10.14 0.30 -16.69
CA MET A 28 -11.28 -0.53 -17.10
C MET A 28 -12.52 0.29 -17.40
N THR A 29 -12.78 1.34 -16.63
CA THR A 29 -13.89 2.27 -16.87
C THR A 29 -13.66 3.08 -18.15
N LYS A 30 -12.44 3.57 -18.37
CA LYS A 30 -12.07 4.33 -19.58
C LYS A 30 -12.28 3.51 -20.85
N ASP A 31 -11.97 2.22 -20.81
CA ASP A 31 -12.13 1.29 -21.93
C ASP A 31 -13.55 0.70 -22.04
N GLY A 32 -14.51 1.15 -21.22
CA GLY A 32 -15.91 0.72 -21.27
C GLY A 32 -16.18 -0.69 -20.74
N ILE A 33 -15.23 -1.31 -20.02
CA ILE A 33 -15.41 -2.61 -19.38
C ILE A 33 -16.24 -2.48 -18.10
N LEU A 34 -16.04 -1.38 -17.37
CA LEU A 34 -16.83 -1.03 -16.20
C LEU A 34 -17.69 0.20 -16.48
N ASP A 35 -18.81 0.28 -15.76
CA ASP A 35 -19.75 1.38 -15.89
C ASP A 35 -19.09 2.74 -15.58
N LYS A 36 -19.14 3.63 -16.56
CA LYS A 36 -18.56 4.96 -16.51
C LYS A 36 -19.38 5.92 -15.66
N GLU A 37 -20.70 5.81 -15.68
CA GLU A 37 -21.59 6.70 -14.93
C GLU A 37 -21.32 6.56 -13.43
N ASN A 38 -21.16 5.32 -12.96
CA ASN A 38 -20.85 5.07 -11.55
C ASN A 38 -19.55 5.76 -11.09
N TRP A 39 -18.48 5.73 -11.90
CA TRP A 39 -17.25 6.48 -11.58
C TRP A 39 -17.48 8.00 -11.58
N GLU A 40 -18.12 8.54 -12.62
CA GLU A 40 -18.30 9.97 -12.80
C GLU A 40 -19.19 10.61 -11.73
N GLU A 41 -20.23 9.90 -11.31
CA GLU A 41 -21.20 10.40 -10.32
C GLU A 41 -20.71 10.20 -8.89
N ASN A 42 -20.06 9.06 -8.60
CA ASN A 42 -19.85 8.65 -7.20
C ASN A 42 -18.39 8.75 -6.73
N VAL A 43 -17.41 8.71 -7.64
CA VAL A 43 -15.98 8.67 -7.28
C VAL A 43 -15.28 9.96 -7.68
N LYS A 44 -15.50 10.42 -8.91
CA LYS A 44 -14.87 11.63 -9.47
C LYS A 44 -15.07 12.88 -8.60
N PRO A 45 -16.23 13.15 -7.96
CA PRO A 45 -16.38 14.33 -7.12
C PRO A 45 -15.51 14.30 -5.86
N LEU A 46 -15.35 13.12 -5.23
CA LEU A 46 -14.47 12.96 -4.06
C LEU A 46 -13.00 13.06 -4.47
N TYR A 47 -12.64 12.46 -5.60
CA TYR A 47 -11.30 12.61 -6.18
C TYR A 47 -10.96 14.07 -6.44
N GLN A 48 -11.88 14.85 -7.02
CA GLN A 48 -11.69 16.28 -7.26
C GLN A 48 -11.54 17.06 -5.95
N LYS A 49 -12.35 16.77 -4.92
CA LYS A 49 -12.15 17.39 -3.60
C LYS A 49 -10.76 17.10 -3.03
N TYR A 50 -10.28 15.87 -3.14
CA TYR A 50 -8.93 15.52 -2.71
C TYR A 50 -7.85 16.28 -3.51
N GLN A 51 -7.96 16.32 -4.84
CA GLN A 51 -7.02 17.06 -5.70
C GLN A 51 -7.01 18.56 -5.40
N ASP A 52 -8.18 19.14 -5.12
CA ASP A 52 -8.37 20.54 -4.75
C ASP A 52 -8.00 20.83 -3.28
N ARG A 53 -7.62 19.81 -2.49
CA ARG A 53 -7.35 19.91 -1.04
C ARG A 53 -8.56 20.41 -0.23
N LYS A 54 -9.75 19.93 -0.59
CA LYS A 54 -11.05 20.22 0.03
C LYS A 54 -11.72 18.98 0.63
N GLY A 55 -11.02 17.85 0.67
CA GLY A 55 -11.53 16.60 1.23
C GLY A 55 -10.41 15.58 1.43
N PRO A 56 -10.53 14.69 2.43
CA PRO A 56 -9.48 13.76 2.78
C PRO A 56 -9.27 12.71 1.68
N TYR A 57 -8.06 12.14 1.67
CA TYR A 57 -7.69 11.06 0.75
C TYR A 57 -8.53 9.80 0.95
N GLU A 58 -8.78 9.43 2.22
CA GLU A 58 -9.47 8.19 2.60
C GLU A 58 -10.92 8.14 2.11
N ASP A 59 -11.68 9.24 2.20
CA ASP A 59 -13.07 9.30 1.69
C ASP A 59 -13.17 8.88 0.22
N TYR A 60 -12.23 9.37 -0.59
CA TYR A 60 -12.13 9.02 -2.00
C TYR A 60 -11.74 7.55 -2.20
N LEU A 61 -10.72 7.09 -1.48
CA LEU A 61 -10.19 5.73 -1.61
C LEU A 61 -11.21 4.67 -1.21
N ASP A 62 -11.91 4.87 -0.09
CA ASP A 62 -12.93 3.97 0.43
C ASP A 62 -14.10 3.85 -0.54
N LYS A 63 -14.60 4.99 -1.03
CA LYS A 63 -15.70 5.02 -2.00
C LYS A 63 -15.31 4.33 -3.30
N ALA A 64 -14.12 4.60 -3.82
CA ALA A 64 -13.61 3.97 -5.03
C ALA A 64 -13.43 2.46 -4.86
N SER A 65 -12.87 2.02 -3.73
CA SER A 65 -12.65 0.59 -3.43
C SER A 65 -13.96 -0.19 -3.34
N LEU A 66 -14.97 0.36 -2.67
CA LEU A 66 -16.29 -0.25 -2.55
C LEU A 66 -16.96 -0.41 -3.92
N LEU A 67 -16.93 0.64 -4.73
CA LEU A 67 -17.56 0.62 -6.06
C LEU A 67 -16.78 -0.25 -7.05
N TYR A 68 -15.46 -0.26 -6.97
CA TYR A 68 -14.61 -1.15 -7.74
C TYR A 68 -14.97 -2.62 -7.48
N GLN A 69 -15.05 -3.03 -6.20
CA GLN A 69 -15.49 -4.37 -5.84
C GLN A 69 -16.89 -4.70 -6.39
N LYS A 70 -17.84 -3.76 -6.27
CA LYS A 70 -19.20 -3.96 -6.78
C LYS A 70 -19.21 -4.12 -8.31
N ASN A 71 -18.52 -3.26 -9.03
CA ASN A 71 -18.54 -3.19 -10.49
C ASN A 71 -17.75 -4.32 -11.15
N LEU A 72 -16.72 -4.84 -10.49
CA LEU A 72 -16.00 -6.01 -10.96
C LEU A 72 -16.82 -7.30 -10.91
N LYS A 73 -17.92 -7.35 -10.14
CA LYS A 73 -18.69 -8.58 -9.95
C LYS A 73 -19.17 -9.13 -11.30
N GLY A 74 -18.87 -10.39 -11.56
CA GLY A 74 -19.23 -11.08 -12.79
C GLY A 74 -18.25 -10.91 -13.96
N ILE A 75 -17.25 -10.02 -13.84
CA ILE A 75 -16.18 -9.89 -14.82
C ILE A 75 -15.27 -11.11 -14.73
N ASP A 76 -14.85 -11.61 -15.89
CA ASP A 76 -13.97 -12.77 -15.97
C ASP A 76 -12.53 -12.41 -15.55
N LYS A 77 -11.88 -13.36 -14.90
CA LYS A 77 -10.52 -13.25 -14.37
C LYS A 77 -9.50 -12.95 -15.45
N LYS A 78 -9.71 -13.45 -16.67
CA LYS A 78 -8.79 -13.20 -17.80
C LYS A 78 -8.81 -11.72 -18.17
N THR A 79 -9.98 -11.11 -18.32
CA THR A 79 -10.14 -9.67 -18.55
C THR A 79 -9.51 -8.86 -17.42
N ILE A 80 -9.83 -9.19 -16.15
CA ILE A 80 -9.23 -8.52 -14.98
C ILE A 80 -7.69 -8.53 -15.04
N ASN A 81 -7.10 -9.71 -15.31
CA ASN A 81 -5.65 -9.86 -15.39
C ASN A 81 -5.01 -9.16 -16.59
N ILE A 82 -5.69 -9.09 -17.74
CA ILE A 82 -5.22 -8.32 -18.90
C ILE A 82 -5.08 -6.84 -18.52
N TYR A 83 -6.10 -6.29 -17.87
CA TYR A 83 -6.08 -4.90 -17.42
C TYR A 83 -5.09 -4.68 -16.29
N ALA A 84 -4.92 -5.64 -15.38
CA ALA A 84 -3.91 -5.58 -14.34
C ALA A 84 -2.51 -5.48 -14.94
N LYS A 85 -2.20 -6.33 -15.92
CA LYS A 85 -0.92 -6.29 -16.63
C LYS A 85 -0.67 -4.94 -17.30
N LYS A 86 -1.66 -4.38 -18.02
CA LYS A 86 -1.57 -3.04 -18.63
C LYS A 86 -1.27 -1.96 -17.58
N VAL A 87 -1.96 -2.01 -16.42
CA VAL A 87 -1.71 -1.07 -15.31
C VAL A 87 -0.27 -1.18 -14.83
N ILE A 88 0.23 -2.39 -14.59
CA ILE A 88 1.60 -2.58 -14.13
C ILE A 88 2.61 -2.09 -15.17
N GLU A 89 2.45 -2.45 -16.44
CA GLU A 89 3.33 -2.02 -17.54
C GLU A 89 3.40 -0.48 -17.65
N ASN A 90 2.26 0.21 -17.52
CA ASN A 90 2.17 1.67 -17.60
C ASN A 90 2.72 2.40 -16.36
N ASN A 91 2.86 1.72 -15.23
CA ASN A 91 3.07 2.36 -13.93
C ASN A 91 4.31 1.87 -13.16
N GLN A 92 4.98 0.80 -13.60
CA GLN A 92 6.16 0.18 -12.95
C GLN A 92 7.37 1.11 -12.72
N SER A 93 7.41 2.30 -13.29
CA SER A 93 8.49 3.28 -13.05
C SER A 93 8.09 4.41 -12.10
N LYS A 94 6.79 4.53 -11.76
CA LYS A 94 6.26 5.61 -10.93
C LYS A 94 6.33 5.26 -9.43
N ILE A 95 7.52 4.93 -8.96
CA ILE A 95 7.79 4.62 -7.55
C ILE A 95 8.52 5.76 -6.84
N TYR A 96 8.38 5.87 -5.52
CA TYR A 96 9.14 6.84 -4.73
C TYR A 96 10.63 6.48 -4.75
N ARG A 97 11.49 7.50 -4.86
CA ARG A 97 12.94 7.30 -4.93
C ARG A 97 13.50 6.77 -3.61
N VAL A 98 12.93 7.21 -2.47
CA VAL A 98 13.30 6.69 -1.15
C VAL A 98 13.09 5.20 -1.02
N THR A 99 11.88 4.71 -1.35
CA THR A 99 11.55 3.30 -1.16
C THR A 99 12.21 2.43 -2.21
N LYS A 100 12.46 2.96 -3.42
CA LYS A 100 13.34 2.31 -4.41
C LYS A 100 14.75 2.08 -3.86
N ASN A 101 15.38 3.14 -3.36
CA ASN A 101 16.74 3.05 -2.80
C ASN A 101 16.80 2.12 -1.58
N ALA A 102 15.77 2.16 -0.72
CA ALA A 102 15.65 1.25 0.42
C ALA A 102 15.54 -0.21 -0.04
N LEU A 103 14.72 -0.50 -1.04
CA LEU A 103 14.56 -1.84 -1.60
C LEU A 103 15.88 -2.36 -2.18
N GLU A 104 16.61 -1.54 -2.95
CA GLU A 104 17.92 -1.89 -3.50
C GLU A 104 18.96 -2.15 -2.39
N TYR A 105 19.00 -1.30 -1.37
CA TYR A 105 19.86 -1.47 -0.20
C TYR A 105 19.57 -2.78 0.53
N HIS A 106 18.31 -3.05 0.86
CA HIS A 106 17.91 -4.25 1.61
C HIS A 106 18.24 -5.53 0.85
N LYS A 107 18.01 -5.55 -0.47
CA LYS A 107 18.43 -6.66 -1.33
C LYS A 107 19.93 -6.87 -1.30
N LYS A 108 20.73 -5.80 -1.45
CA LYS A 108 22.19 -5.88 -1.40
C LYS A 108 22.70 -6.41 -0.06
N MET A 109 21.99 -6.10 1.02
CA MET A 109 22.30 -6.55 2.38
C MET A 109 21.71 -7.93 2.73
N GLY A 110 21.07 -8.62 1.78
CA GLY A 110 20.53 -9.97 1.99
C GLY A 110 19.26 -10.03 2.84
N TYR A 111 18.52 -8.93 2.97
CA TYR A 111 17.24 -8.91 3.68
C TYR A 111 16.18 -9.65 2.87
N LYS A 112 15.24 -10.29 3.56
CA LYS A 112 13.99 -10.75 2.96
C LYS A 112 13.09 -9.58 2.64
N ILE A 113 12.58 -9.53 1.42
CA ILE A 113 11.70 -8.47 0.95
C ILE A 113 10.26 -8.97 0.97
N PHE A 114 9.44 -8.36 1.82
CA PHE A 114 8.03 -8.71 1.93
C PHE A 114 7.16 -7.53 1.55
N VAL A 115 6.08 -7.80 0.83
CA VAL A 115 5.08 -6.80 0.47
C VAL A 115 3.76 -7.13 1.14
N ILE A 116 3.17 -6.15 1.82
CA ILE A 116 1.92 -6.28 2.56
C ILE A 116 1.03 -5.11 2.16
N SER A 117 0.03 -5.34 1.30
CA SER A 117 -0.79 -4.26 0.73
C SER A 117 -2.29 -4.57 0.78
N GLY A 118 -3.11 -3.55 1.00
CA GLY A 118 -4.57 -3.68 0.93
C GLY A 118 -5.11 -3.91 -0.48
N SER A 119 -4.30 -3.68 -1.52
CA SER A 119 -4.69 -3.82 -2.92
C SER A 119 -5.00 -5.27 -3.34
N PRO A 120 -5.68 -5.47 -4.49
CA PRO A 120 -6.03 -6.80 -5.00
C PRO A 120 -4.81 -7.69 -5.24
N ASP A 121 -4.92 -8.96 -4.88
CA ASP A 121 -3.82 -9.93 -4.94
C ASP A 121 -3.21 -10.10 -6.33
N PHE A 122 -4.00 -10.02 -7.39
CA PHE A 122 -3.50 -10.07 -8.76
C PHE A 122 -2.64 -8.86 -9.15
N LEU A 123 -2.95 -7.66 -8.65
CA LEU A 123 -2.15 -6.45 -8.89
C LEU A 123 -0.87 -6.46 -8.05
N VAL A 124 -1.01 -6.77 -6.75
CA VAL A 124 0.11 -6.83 -5.81
C VAL A 124 1.15 -7.84 -6.24
N ARG A 125 0.73 -9.06 -6.62
CA ARG A 125 1.64 -10.12 -7.08
C ARG A 125 2.47 -9.66 -8.28
N ASP A 126 1.81 -9.09 -9.28
CA ASP A 126 2.47 -8.73 -10.54
C ASP A 126 3.42 -7.54 -10.35
N PHE A 127 3.04 -6.54 -9.53
CA PHE A 127 3.90 -5.42 -9.16
C PHE A 127 5.11 -5.88 -8.32
N ALA A 128 4.86 -6.64 -7.25
CA ALA A 128 5.90 -7.08 -6.33
C ALA A 128 6.94 -8.01 -6.98
N LYS A 129 6.54 -8.78 -8.00
CA LYS A 129 7.44 -9.64 -8.78
C LYS A 129 8.52 -8.83 -9.49
N ILE A 130 8.19 -7.65 -10.04
CA ILE A 130 9.15 -6.76 -10.69
C ILE A 130 10.25 -6.33 -9.72
N TYR A 131 9.88 -6.09 -8.47
CA TYR A 131 10.80 -5.71 -7.41
C TYR A 131 11.31 -6.89 -6.59
N GLY A 132 11.15 -8.12 -7.07
CA GLY A 132 11.77 -9.31 -6.48
C GLY A 132 11.40 -9.54 -5.01
N ALA A 133 10.12 -9.35 -4.65
CA ALA A 133 9.64 -9.71 -3.33
C ALA A 133 9.72 -11.23 -3.09
N ASP A 134 10.18 -11.64 -1.90
CA ASP A 134 10.20 -13.03 -1.45
C ASP A 134 8.81 -13.56 -1.08
N HIS A 135 7.92 -12.66 -0.63
CA HIS A 135 6.53 -12.98 -0.29
C HIS A 135 5.61 -11.76 -0.40
N THR A 136 4.36 -12.00 -0.75
CA THR A 136 3.31 -10.98 -0.81
C THR A 136 2.10 -11.39 0.01
N ILE A 137 1.53 -10.46 0.76
CA ILE A 137 0.23 -10.59 1.40
C ILE A 137 -0.65 -9.46 0.86
N ALA A 138 -1.83 -9.82 0.36
CA ALA A 138 -2.74 -8.93 -0.34
C ALA A 138 -4.20 -9.31 -0.10
N THR A 139 -5.13 -8.41 -0.43
CA THR A 139 -6.57 -8.70 -0.38
C THR A 139 -6.91 -9.71 -1.48
N LYS A 140 -7.44 -10.87 -1.09
CA LYS A 140 -7.76 -11.94 -2.05
C LYS A 140 -9.11 -11.71 -2.69
N TYR A 141 -9.16 -11.66 -4.01
CA TYR A 141 -10.41 -11.61 -4.77
C TYR A 141 -10.87 -13.02 -5.12
N ILE A 142 -12.11 -13.37 -4.77
CA ILE A 142 -12.63 -14.74 -4.91
C ILE A 142 -13.36 -14.90 -6.23
N PHE A 143 -12.92 -15.86 -7.04
CA PHE A 143 -13.50 -16.23 -8.32
C PHE A 143 -14.29 -17.54 -8.19
N ASP A 144 -15.34 -17.69 -8.98
CA ASP A 144 -16.11 -18.93 -9.07
C ASP A 144 -15.47 -19.96 -10.02
N ASP A 145 -16.09 -21.12 -10.16
CA ASP A 145 -15.62 -22.21 -11.03
C ASP A 145 -15.64 -21.86 -12.53
N LYS A 146 -16.27 -20.73 -12.90
CA LYS A 146 -16.28 -20.18 -14.27
C LYS A 146 -15.30 -19.02 -14.42
N ASP A 147 -14.37 -18.85 -13.46
CA ASP A 147 -13.40 -17.77 -13.39
C ASP A 147 -14.03 -16.37 -13.39
N LYS A 148 -15.25 -16.21 -12.89
CA LYS A 148 -15.88 -14.89 -12.72
C LYS A 148 -15.72 -14.39 -11.30
N PHE A 149 -15.44 -13.10 -11.14
CA PHE A 149 -15.35 -12.52 -9.81
C PHE A 149 -16.70 -12.58 -9.09
N THR A 150 -16.72 -13.20 -7.92
CA THR A 150 -17.96 -13.45 -7.16
C THR A 150 -18.52 -12.20 -6.48
N GLY A 151 -17.73 -11.13 -6.39
CA GLY A 151 -18.01 -9.99 -5.53
C GLY A 151 -17.51 -10.16 -4.09
N LYS A 152 -16.98 -11.34 -3.72
CA LYS A 152 -16.44 -11.60 -2.38
C LYS A 152 -14.94 -11.36 -2.37
N ILE A 153 -14.48 -10.67 -1.32
CA ILE A 153 -13.06 -10.50 -1.02
C ILE A 153 -12.74 -11.12 0.34
N LEU A 154 -11.51 -11.58 0.52
CA LEU A 154 -10.94 -11.83 1.83
C LEU A 154 -10.01 -10.65 2.13
N PRO A 155 -10.51 -9.62 2.82
CA PRO A 155 -9.76 -8.39 3.01
C PRO A 155 -8.55 -8.63 3.91
N MET A 156 -7.52 -7.83 3.69
CA MET A 156 -6.45 -7.65 4.68
C MET A 156 -6.88 -6.79 5.87
N TRP A 157 -8.12 -6.28 5.91
CA TRP A 157 -8.55 -5.21 6.80
C TRP A 157 -8.87 -5.66 8.23
N ASP A 158 -7.84 -5.58 9.05
CA ASP A 158 -7.83 -5.04 10.41
C ASP A 158 -6.33 -4.77 10.70
N SER A 159 -5.99 -3.75 11.48
CA SER A 159 -4.69 -3.69 12.17
C SER A 159 -4.27 -5.05 12.77
N LYS A 160 -5.24 -5.85 13.23
CA LYS A 160 -5.03 -7.25 13.66
C LYS A 160 -4.55 -8.16 12.52
N ASN A 161 -4.91 -7.92 11.27
CA ASN A 161 -4.53 -8.73 10.11
C ASN A 161 -3.14 -8.37 9.55
N LYS A 162 -2.72 -7.10 9.48
CA LYS A 162 -1.30 -6.79 9.18
C LYS A 162 -0.37 -7.31 10.29
N LYS A 163 -0.78 -7.21 11.57
CA LYS A 163 -0.09 -7.85 12.70
C LYS A 163 0.07 -9.36 12.48
N LYS A 164 -1.02 -10.07 12.20
CA LYS A 164 -1.01 -11.51 11.88
C LYS A 164 -0.15 -11.84 10.65
N SER A 165 -0.16 -10.96 9.64
CA SER A 165 0.64 -11.11 8.43
C SER A 165 2.13 -11.09 8.73
N ILE A 166 2.57 -10.15 9.58
CA ILE A 166 3.96 -10.07 10.05
C ILE A 166 4.29 -11.27 10.93
N ASP A 167 3.41 -11.67 11.84
CA ASP A 167 3.62 -12.84 12.71
C ASP A 167 3.79 -14.12 11.87
N PHE A 168 2.91 -14.34 10.89
CA PHE A 168 3.02 -15.45 9.92
C PHE A 168 4.35 -15.42 9.15
N LEU A 169 4.76 -14.27 8.61
CA LEU A 169 6.03 -14.13 7.88
C LEU A 169 7.23 -14.32 8.81
N THR A 170 7.13 -13.85 10.05
CA THR A 170 8.19 -13.96 11.06
C THR A 170 8.45 -15.41 11.42
N GLU A 171 7.39 -16.17 11.66
CA GLU A 171 7.47 -17.61 11.93
C GLU A 171 7.98 -18.38 10.72
N LYS A 172 7.37 -18.14 9.55
CA LYS A 172 7.69 -18.88 8.31
C LYS A 172 9.14 -18.68 7.84
N TYR A 173 9.69 -17.47 8.00
CA TYR A 173 11.02 -17.12 7.50
C TYR A 173 12.05 -16.93 8.62
N ASN A 174 11.70 -17.22 9.88
CA ASN A 174 12.55 -17.03 11.06
C ASN A 174 13.17 -15.63 11.14
N ILE A 175 12.31 -14.60 11.18
CA ILE A 175 12.70 -13.19 11.09
C ILE A 175 13.08 -12.60 12.46
N ASP A 176 14.13 -11.77 12.47
CA ASP A 176 14.48 -10.86 13.54
C ASP A 176 13.83 -9.49 13.31
N LEU A 177 12.69 -9.25 13.96
CA LEU A 177 11.92 -8.02 13.79
C LEU A 177 12.64 -6.77 14.33
N GLU A 178 13.49 -6.90 15.35
CA GLU A 178 14.21 -5.77 15.94
C GLU A 178 15.19 -5.17 14.92
N ASN A 179 15.85 -6.03 14.13
CA ASN A 179 16.77 -5.60 13.07
C ASN A 179 16.11 -5.51 11.68
N SER A 180 14.77 -5.52 11.63
CA SER A 180 13.97 -5.41 10.40
C SER A 180 13.40 -4.00 10.22
N HIS A 181 12.94 -3.73 8.99
CA HIS A 181 12.42 -2.43 8.57
C HIS A 181 10.99 -2.53 8.06
N ALA A 182 10.22 -1.47 8.24
CA ALA A 182 8.88 -1.35 7.67
C ALA A 182 8.70 0.02 6.99
N TYR A 183 8.03 0.01 5.84
CA TYR A 183 7.72 1.19 5.02
C TYR A 183 6.21 1.25 4.77
N GLY A 184 5.58 2.40 5.04
CA GLY A 184 4.14 2.61 4.94
C GLY A 184 3.78 4.10 4.97
N ASP A 185 2.53 4.44 4.64
CA ASP A 185 2.08 5.83 4.50
C ASP A 185 0.69 6.10 5.12
N THR A 186 -0.10 5.07 5.40
CA THR A 186 -1.46 5.22 5.98
C THR A 186 -1.59 4.58 7.35
N ASN A 187 -2.69 4.86 8.06
CA ASN A 187 -2.91 4.33 9.41
C ASN A 187 -2.97 2.79 9.44
N GLY A 188 -3.27 2.13 8.32
CA GLY A 188 -3.20 0.67 8.19
C GLY A 188 -1.80 0.10 8.48
N ASP A 189 -0.75 0.88 8.29
CA ASP A 189 0.65 0.49 8.50
C ASP A 189 1.12 0.63 9.95
N PHE A 190 0.34 1.27 10.81
CA PHE A 190 0.70 1.50 12.20
C PHE A 190 1.11 0.20 12.92
N SER A 191 0.32 -0.86 12.74
CA SER A 191 0.60 -2.17 13.34
C SER A 191 1.89 -2.82 12.85
N MET A 192 2.33 -2.47 11.63
CA MET A 192 3.61 -2.92 11.08
C MET A 192 4.77 -2.17 11.73
N PHE A 193 4.61 -0.87 11.95
CA PHE A 193 5.59 -0.04 12.66
C PHE A 193 5.73 -0.44 14.13
N GLU A 194 4.67 -0.91 14.79
CA GLU A 194 4.76 -1.43 16.16
C GLU A 194 5.70 -2.63 16.28
N LYS A 195 5.72 -3.50 15.27
CA LYS A 195 6.40 -4.79 15.29
C LYS A 195 7.90 -4.73 15.00
N VAL A 196 8.33 -3.86 14.10
CA VAL A 196 9.74 -3.78 13.66
C VAL A 196 10.56 -2.80 14.50
N GLY A 197 11.88 -2.94 14.53
CA GLY A 197 12.74 -1.94 15.18
C GLY A 197 12.94 -0.66 14.36
N ASN A 198 12.79 -0.71 13.04
CA ASN A 198 13.04 0.44 12.16
C ASN A 198 11.80 0.80 11.33
N ALA A 199 11.05 1.81 11.75
CA ALA A 199 9.84 2.27 11.04
C ALA A 199 10.15 3.46 10.13
N HIS A 200 9.59 3.44 8.92
CA HIS A 200 9.77 4.47 7.90
C HIS A 200 8.40 4.89 7.35
N ALA A 201 7.92 6.07 7.73
CA ALA A 201 6.68 6.63 7.23
C ALA A 201 6.95 7.49 5.97
N ILE A 202 6.29 7.18 4.85
CA ILE A 202 6.51 7.81 3.54
C ILE A 202 5.34 8.77 3.27
N ASN A 203 5.62 10.07 3.14
CA ASN A 203 4.59 11.11 2.93
C ASN A 203 3.28 10.85 3.74
N PRO A 204 3.38 10.61 5.07
CA PRO A 204 2.31 9.96 5.82
C PRO A 204 1.01 10.76 5.81
N SER A 205 -0.11 10.05 5.86
CA SER A 205 -1.43 10.65 6.06
C SER A 205 -1.52 11.35 7.42
N TYR A 206 -2.44 12.31 7.54
CA TYR A 206 -2.66 13.05 8.78
C TYR A 206 -2.94 12.12 9.96
N GLU A 207 -3.83 11.13 9.78
CA GLU A 207 -4.18 10.17 10.82
C GLU A 207 -2.98 9.34 11.27
N LEU A 208 -2.15 8.86 10.33
CA LEU A 208 -0.96 8.08 10.67
C LEU A 208 0.04 8.93 11.46
N ILE A 209 0.38 10.14 10.98
CA ILE A 209 1.42 10.96 11.61
C ILE A 209 1.02 11.42 13.01
N GLU A 210 -0.24 11.83 13.21
CA GLU A 210 -0.80 12.16 14.53
C GLU A 210 -0.69 10.98 15.49
N ARG A 211 -1.08 9.79 15.05
CA ARG A 211 -1.04 8.59 15.89
C ARG A 211 0.39 8.17 16.24
N LEU A 212 1.32 8.30 15.32
CA LEU A 212 2.74 8.03 15.57
C LEU A 212 3.36 9.03 16.54
N TYR A 213 3.05 10.32 16.40
CA TYR A 213 3.58 11.38 17.24
C TYR A 213 3.12 11.24 18.70
N ASN A 214 1.87 10.83 18.90
CA ASN A 214 1.29 10.61 20.22
C ASN A 214 1.70 9.27 20.88
N ASN A 215 2.44 8.40 20.19
CA ASN A 215 2.97 7.16 20.74
C ASN A 215 4.48 7.30 21.00
N LYS A 216 4.89 7.40 22.27
CA LYS A 216 6.29 7.63 22.67
C LYS A 216 7.28 6.67 21.99
N LYS A 217 7.02 5.35 22.04
CA LYS A 217 7.93 4.34 21.48
C LYS A 217 8.05 4.44 19.96
N LEU A 218 6.93 4.67 19.27
CA LEU A 218 6.94 4.82 17.81
C LEU A 218 7.58 6.14 17.40
N ARG A 219 7.31 7.23 18.12
CA ARG A 219 7.93 8.55 17.90
C ARG A 219 9.46 8.47 17.96
N GLU A 220 10.02 7.76 18.92
CA GLU A 220 11.48 7.62 19.10
C GLU A 220 12.18 6.87 17.95
N LYS A 221 11.49 5.97 17.24
CA LYS A 221 12.12 5.12 16.21
C LYS A 221 11.68 5.41 14.78
N THR A 222 10.58 6.12 14.57
CA THR A 222 9.99 6.29 13.24
C THR A 222 10.67 7.43 12.48
N LYS A 223 11.21 7.11 11.31
CA LYS A 223 11.74 8.10 10.37
C LYS A 223 10.63 8.54 9.42
N ILE A 224 10.44 9.84 9.29
CA ILE A 224 9.53 10.45 8.33
C ILE A 224 10.31 10.78 7.06
N HIS A 225 9.77 10.37 5.91
CA HIS A 225 10.32 10.66 4.59
C HIS A 225 9.32 11.51 3.81
N VAL A 226 9.73 12.70 3.39
CA VAL A 226 8.92 13.57 2.53
C VAL A 226 9.62 13.71 1.19
N GLU A 227 9.00 13.16 0.13
CA GLU A 227 9.49 13.32 -1.24
C GLU A 227 8.66 14.40 -1.95
N ARG A 228 9.26 15.57 -2.15
CA ARG A 228 8.57 16.71 -2.77
C ARG A 228 9.47 17.41 -3.77
N LYS A 229 8.93 17.60 -4.99
CA LYS A 229 9.69 18.09 -6.15
C LYS A 229 10.89 17.17 -6.42
N ASP A 230 12.10 17.71 -6.41
CA ASP A 230 13.39 17.07 -6.65
C ASP A 230 14.19 16.83 -5.35
N VAL A 231 13.57 17.04 -4.19
CA VAL A 231 14.21 16.87 -2.88
C VAL A 231 13.52 15.77 -2.07
N ASN A 232 14.32 15.02 -1.32
CA ASN A 232 13.84 14.15 -0.28
C ASN A 232 14.32 14.62 1.10
N TYR A 233 13.39 14.70 2.05
CA TYR A 233 13.67 15.04 3.42
C TYR A 233 13.49 13.82 4.31
N THR A 234 14.43 13.57 5.21
CA THR A 234 14.34 12.50 6.21
C THR A 234 14.58 13.08 7.60
N PHE A 235 13.68 12.77 8.53
CA PHE A 235 13.78 13.20 9.93
C PHE A 235 13.39 12.06 10.86
N LEU A 236 13.94 12.02 12.06
CA LEU A 236 13.38 11.21 13.12
C LEU A 236 12.18 11.95 13.72
N LEU A 237 11.05 11.27 13.93
CA LEU A 237 9.83 11.92 14.42
C LEU A 237 9.99 12.53 15.82
N SER A 238 10.89 11.99 16.64
CA SER A 238 11.26 12.57 17.94
C SER A 238 11.88 13.96 17.83
N ASP A 239 12.58 14.25 16.73
CA ASP A 239 13.34 15.47 16.55
C ASP A 239 12.45 16.62 16.03
N LEU A 240 11.23 16.30 15.62
CA LEU A 240 10.27 17.27 15.10
C LEU A 240 9.55 17.98 16.26
N ASN A 241 9.63 19.31 16.23
CA ASN A 241 8.70 20.20 16.92
C ASN A 241 7.78 20.83 15.86
N VAL A 242 6.60 20.24 15.68
CA VAL A 242 5.72 20.52 14.55
C VAL A 242 4.26 20.46 14.98
N ASP A 243 3.44 21.31 14.37
CA ASP A 243 1.98 21.23 14.43
C ASP A 243 1.47 20.59 13.14
N PHE A 244 0.69 19.52 13.27
CA PHE A 244 0.04 18.90 12.12
C PHE A 244 -1.32 19.58 11.89
N HIS A 245 -1.60 19.94 10.64
CA HIS A 245 -2.90 20.48 10.26
C HIS A 245 -3.52 19.63 9.15
N GLN A 246 -4.73 19.16 9.39
CA GLN A 246 -5.59 18.64 8.33
C GLN A 246 -6.20 19.83 7.59
N PHE A 247 -6.11 19.81 6.26
CA PHE A 247 -6.68 20.86 5.41
C PHE A 247 -8.21 20.82 5.40
#